data_AF-A0AAU2AGN2-F1
#
_entry.id   AF-A0AAU2AGN2-F1
#
_cell.length_a   1.000
_cell.length_b   1.000
_cell.length_c   1.000
_cell.angle_alpha   90.00
_cell.angle_beta   90.00
_cell.angle_gamma   90.00
#
_symmetry.space_group_name_H-M   'P 1'
#
loop_
_entity.id
_entity.type
_entity.pdbx_description
1 polymer ?
#
loop_
_entity_poly.entity_id
_entity_poly.type
_entity_poly.pdbx_seq_one_letter_code
_entity_poly.pdbx_strand_id
1 'polypeptide(L)'
;MPNLGCGALFPFPSHGALTFHRNTQFPWSNDLPFIVGDAQSCIVYAPLGAPRRVLGESLTPHEAAALVVAHLPHDCGPAFEGPWPPPEHYTD
;
A
#
# COMPACT_ATOMS: atom_id res chain seq x y z
N MET A 1 -19.58 10.87 -12.57
CA MET A 1 -18.62 9.75 -12.65
C MET A 1 -17.44 10.13 -11.78
N PRO A 2 -17.18 9.49 -10.63
CA PRO A 2 -16.04 9.89 -9.81
C PRO A 2 -14.75 9.31 -10.40
N ASN A 3 -13.74 10.16 -10.41
CA ASN A 3 -12.44 10.01 -11.03
C ASN A 3 -11.64 8.94 -10.27
N LEU A 4 -11.37 7.78 -10.88
CA LEU A 4 -10.47 6.75 -10.34
C LEU A 4 -9.02 7.21 -10.52
N GLY A 5 -8.59 8.16 -9.68
CA GLY A 5 -7.20 8.56 -9.57
C GLY A 5 -6.44 7.54 -8.75
N CYS A 6 -6.01 6.43 -9.35
CA CYS A 6 -5.00 5.56 -8.75
C CYS A 6 -3.67 6.33 -8.73
N GLY A 7 -3.36 6.99 -7.61
CA GLY A 7 -2.07 7.62 -7.37
C GLY A 7 -0.96 6.59 -7.52
N ALA A 8 0.11 6.96 -8.22
CA ALA A 8 1.26 6.09 -8.44
C ALA A 8 1.96 5.80 -7.11
N LEU A 9 1.69 4.64 -6.52
CA LEU A 9 2.40 4.12 -5.35
C LEU A 9 3.74 3.55 -5.79
N PHE A 10 4.74 3.57 -4.89
CA PHE A 10 6.02 2.93 -5.14
C PHE A 10 5.94 1.44 -4.79
N PRO A 11 6.03 0.51 -5.78
CA PRO A 11 6.00 -0.92 -5.49
C PRO A 11 7.36 -1.39 -4.96
N PHE A 12 7.35 -2.12 -3.85
CA PHE A 12 8.55 -2.75 -3.30
C PHE A 12 8.37 -4.27 -3.20
N PRO A 13 8.77 -5.04 -4.24
CA PRO A 13 8.70 -6.49 -4.20
C PRO A 13 9.84 -7.05 -3.33
N SER A 14 9.49 -7.81 -2.30
CA SER A 14 10.46 -8.42 -1.38
C SER A 14 9.93 -9.74 -0.82
N HIS A 15 10.68 -10.83 -0.96
CA HIS A 15 10.36 -12.14 -0.33
C HIS A 15 8.94 -12.69 -0.65
N GLY A 16 8.43 -12.47 -1.86
CA GLY A 16 7.06 -12.87 -2.24
C GLY A 16 5.97 -11.94 -1.69
N ALA A 17 6.35 -10.79 -1.12
CA ALA A 17 5.45 -9.72 -0.75
C ALA A 17 5.57 -8.54 -1.72
N LEU A 18 4.42 -7.95 -2.07
CA LEU A 18 4.32 -6.67 -2.76
C LEU A 18 3.80 -5.63 -1.74
N THR A 19 4.70 -4.77 -1.27
CA THR A 19 4.34 -3.65 -0.40
C THR A 19 4.25 -2.35 -1.19
N PHE A 20 3.45 -1.42 -0.68
CA PHE A 20 3.30 -0.08 -1.22
C PHE A 20 3.72 0.93 -0.17
N HIS A 21 4.41 1.98 -0.61
CA HIS A 21 4.84 3.07 0.25
C HIS A 21 4.43 4.41 -0.33
N ARG A 22 4.07 5.34 0.57
CA ARG A 22 3.78 6.75 0.24
C ARG A 22 5.05 7.56 -0.03
N ASN A 23 6.23 6.97 0.12
CA ASN A 23 7.52 7.65 0.12
C ASN A 23 8.58 6.80 -0.60
N THR A 24 9.58 7.44 -1.22
CA THR A 24 10.60 6.75 -2.04
C THR A 24 11.91 6.42 -1.31
N GLN A 25 12.15 6.96 -0.11
CA GLN A 25 13.38 6.72 0.66
C GLN A 25 13.07 6.26 2.09
N PHE A 26 13.96 5.48 2.71
CA PHE A 26 13.81 5.06 4.11
C PHE A 26 13.85 6.26 5.08
N PRO A 27 13.04 6.30 6.16
CA PRO A 27 12.11 5.26 6.67
C PRO A 27 10.85 5.09 5.83
N TRP A 28 10.27 3.88 5.82
CA TRP A 28 9.04 3.57 5.08
C TRP A 28 7.78 3.83 5.91
N SER A 29 6.75 4.40 5.27
CA SER A 29 5.43 4.69 5.87
C SER A 29 4.74 3.48 6.52
N ASN A 30 4.79 2.31 5.87
CA ASN A 30 4.28 1.03 6.38
C ASN A 30 2.79 1.04 6.81
N ASP A 31 2.03 2.06 6.37
CA ASP A 31 0.64 2.32 6.75
C ASP A 31 -0.36 1.86 5.68
N LEU A 32 0.10 1.18 4.63
CA LEU A 32 -0.71 0.68 3.52
C LEU A 32 -0.86 -0.85 3.56
N PRO A 33 -1.98 -1.40 3.04
CA PRO A 33 -2.14 -2.83 2.88
C PRO A 33 -1.11 -3.39 1.89
N PHE A 34 -0.75 -4.67 2.06
CA PHE A 34 0.25 -5.33 1.23
C PHE A 34 -0.19 -6.74 0.84
N ILE A 35 0.36 -7.24 -0.26
CA ILE A 35 0.05 -8.57 -0.79
C ILE A 35 1.21 -9.52 -0.47
N VAL A 36 0.92 -10.75 -0.06
CA VAL A 36 1.89 -11.84 0.02
C VAL A 36 1.36 -13.02 -0.77
N GLY A 37 2.19 -13.60 -1.63
CA GLY A 37 1.81 -14.79 -2.38
C GLY A 37 2.55 -14.90 -3.70
N ASP A 38 1.99 -15.73 -4.56
CA ASP A 38 2.52 -16.00 -5.90
C ASP A 38 1.46 -15.77 -6.98
N ALA A 39 1.77 -16.18 -8.22
CA ALA A 39 0.88 -16.03 -9.37
C ALA A 39 -0.43 -16.85 -9.26
N GLN A 40 -0.52 -17.81 -8.35
CA GLN A 40 -1.66 -18.71 -8.19
C GLN A 40 -2.53 -18.36 -6.98
N SER A 41 -1.92 -17.89 -5.89
CA SER A 41 -2.65 -17.57 -4.66
C SER A 41 -1.99 -16.41 -3.91
N CYS A 42 -2.79 -15.39 -3.62
CA CYS A 42 -2.42 -14.19 -2.89
C CYS A 42 -3.22 -14.05 -1.59
N ILE A 43 -2.57 -13.51 -0.57
CA ILE A 43 -3.17 -13.08 0.70
C ILE A 43 -2.94 -11.57 0.80
N VAL A 44 -3.97 -10.82 1.14
CA VAL A 44 -3.89 -9.38 1.39
C VAL A 44 -3.92 -9.12 2.88
N TYR A 45 -2.89 -8.44 3.36
CA TYR A 45 -2.73 -8.05 4.75
C TYR A 45 -3.07 -6.57 4.94
N ALA A 46 -3.62 -6.26 6.10
CA ALA A 46 -3.86 -4.89 6.53
C ALA A 46 -2.54 -4.19 6.92
N PRO A 47 -2.54 -2.85 7.01
CA PRO A 47 -1.40 -2.10 7.54
C PRO A 47 -0.90 -2.60 8.89
N LEU A 48 0.38 -2.39 9.16
CA LEU A 48 0.98 -2.73 10.45
C LEU A 48 0.28 -1.93 11.57
N GLY A 49 -0.30 -2.65 12.54
CA GLY A 49 -1.06 -2.05 13.65
C GLY A 49 -2.58 -2.09 13.50
N ALA A 50 -3.11 -2.55 12.37
CA ALA A 50 -4.55 -2.76 12.22
C ALA A 50 -5.07 -3.89 13.13
N PRO A 51 -6.30 -3.77 13.69
CA PRO A 51 -6.87 -4.78 14.59
C PRO A 51 -7.13 -6.12 13.88
N ARG A 52 -7.43 -6.07 12.59
CA ARG A 52 -7.58 -7.25 11.72
C ARG A 52 -6.38 -7.32 10.80
N ARG A 53 -5.61 -8.41 10.88
CA ARG A 53 -4.36 -8.57 10.14
C ARG A 53 -4.56 -8.99 8.68
N VAL A 54 -5.57 -9.79 8.39
CA VAL A 54 -5.83 -10.36 7.06
C VAL A 54 -7.13 -9.80 6.50
N LEU A 55 -7.04 -9.18 5.33
CA LEU A 55 -8.17 -8.60 4.59
C LEU A 55 -8.80 -9.60 3.63
N GLY A 56 -8.00 -10.50 3.04
CA GLY A 56 -8.48 -11.59 2.19
C GLY A 56 -7.42 -12.65 1.94
N GLU A 57 -7.84 -13.89 1.67
CA GLU A 57 -7.01 -15.08 1.46
C GLU A 57 -7.41 -15.80 0.17
N SER A 58 -6.49 -16.60 -0.39
CA SER A 58 -6.71 -17.40 -1.59
C SER A 58 -7.26 -16.61 -2.78
N LEU A 59 -6.79 -15.38 -2.93
CA LEU A 59 -7.18 -14.47 -4.00
C LEU A 59 -6.32 -14.70 -5.23
N THR A 60 -6.90 -14.49 -6.40
CA THR A 60 -6.09 -14.28 -7.61
C THR A 60 -5.29 -12.98 -7.49
N PRO A 61 -4.17 -12.81 -8.23
CA PRO A 61 -3.41 -11.56 -8.21
C PRO A 61 -4.25 -10.32 -8.53
N HIS A 62 -5.26 -10.45 -9.41
CA HIS A 62 -6.13 -9.35 -9.78
C HIS A 62 -7.10 -8.96 -8.65
N GLU A 63 -7.70 -9.95 -7.98
CA GLU A 63 -8.56 -9.72 -6.81
C GLU A 63 -7.76 -9.14 -5.65
N ALA A 64 -6.53 -9.60 -5.43
CA ALA A 64 -5.65 -9.07 -4.40
C ALA A 64 -5.31 -7.58 -4.66
N ALA A 65 -4.99 -7.23 -5.91
CA ALA A 65 -4.75 -5.84 -6.30
C ALA A 65 -6.00 -4.97 -6.11
N ALA A 66 -7.18 -5.45 -6.53
CA ALA A 66 -8.44 -4.74 -6.33
C ALA A 66 -8.76 -4.53 -4.84
N LEU A 67 -8.49 -5.54 -4.01
CA LEU A 67 -8.73 -5.47 -2.57
C LEU A 67 -7.79 -4.48 -1.88
N VAL A 68 -6.52 -4.41 -2.29
CA VAL A 68 -5.58 -3.39 -1.84
C VAL A 68 -6.12 -1.99 -2.17
N VAL A 69 -6.50 -1.75 -3.43
CA VAL A 69 -7.03 -0.44 -3.88
C VAL A 69 -8.28 -0.05 -3.08
N ALA A 70 -9.19 -1.00 -2.82
CA ALA A 70 -10.39 -0.77 -2.03
C ALA A 70 -10.13 -0.43 -0.55
N HIS A 71 -8.96 -0.80 -0.02
CA HIS A 71 -8.55 -0.54 1.37
C HIS A 71 -7.46 0.53 1.48
N LEU A 72 -7.16 1.25 0.40
CA LEU A 72 -6.28 2.40 0.49
C LEU A 72 -6.95 3.51 1.32
N PRO A 73 -6.19 4.19 2.20
CA PRO A 73 -6.68 5.37 2.89
C PRO A 73 -7.17 6.45 1.93
N HIS A 74 -8.16 7.24 2.33
CA HIS A 74 -8.70 8.31 1.48
C HIS A 74 -7.68 9.41 1.15
N ASP A 75 -6.65 9.57 1.97
CA ASP A 75 -5.54 10.51 1.79
C ASP A 75 -4.35 9.89 1.02
N CYS A 76 -4.56 8.72 0.42
CA CYS A 76 -3.54 8.04 -0.36
C CYS A 76 -3.32 8.77 -1.71
N GLY A 77 -2.34 9.67 -1.71
CA GLY A 77 -1.85 10.38 -2.89
C GLY A 77 -0.69 9.65 -3.59
N PRO A 78 -0.13 10.24 -4.66
CA PRO A 78 1.11 9.75 -5.26
C PRO A 78 2.23 9.72 -4.22
N ALA A 79 3.16 8.77 -4.35
CA ALA A 79 4.32 8.72 -3.46
C ALA A 79 5.18 9.98 -3.61
N PHE A 80 5.61 10.57 -2.49
CA PHE A 80 6.51 11.73 -2.50
C PHE A 80 7.98 11.29 -2.44
N GLU A 81 8.86 12.16 -2.94
CA GLU A 81 10.30 11.92 -2.86
C GLU A 81 10.84 12.26 -1.47
N GLY A 82 11.43 11.27 -0.78
CA GLY A 82 12.05 11.47 0.54
C GLY A 82 11.69 10.41 1.60
N PRO A 83 12.17 10.61 2.85
CA PRO A 83 11.89 9.74 4.01
C PRO A 83 10.49 9.95 4.59
N TRP A 84 9.96 8.96 5.31
CA TRP A 84 8.77 9.11 6.15
C TRP A 84 9.12 9.36 7.64
N PRO A 85 8.38 10.22 8.38
CA PRO A 85 7.29 11.08 7.90
C PRO A 85 7.82 12.18 6.96
N PRO A 86 6.99 12.71 6.04
CA PRO A 86 7.39 13.83 5.21
C PRO A 86 7.87 14.99 6.10
N PRO A 87 8.88 15.77 5.65
CA PRO A 87 9.32 16.94 6.40
C PRO A 87 8.12 17.84 6.67
N GLU A 88 7.93 18.24 7.93
CA GLU A 88 6.89 19.19 8.30
C GLU A 88 7.08 20.44 7.43
N HIS A 89 6.11 20.74 6.55
CA HIS A 89 6.03 22.05 5.94
C HIS A 89 5.69 23.02 7.07
N TYR A 90 6.71 23.53 7.77
CA TYR A 90 6.57 24.74 8.57
C TYR A 90 6.11 25.83 7.62
N THR A 91 4.82 26.08 7.62
CA THR A 91 4.25 27.27 6.97
C THR A 91 4.37 28.34 8.05
N ASP A 92 5.38 29.21 7.91
CA ASP A 92 5.44 30.49 8.62
C ASP A 92 4.43 31.47 7.97
#